data_AF-A0A9D5JYN1-F1
#
_entry.id   AF-A0A9D5JYN1-F1
#
_cell.length_a   1.000
_cell.length_b   1.000
_cell.length_c   1.000
_cell.angle_alpha   90.00
_cell.angle_beta   90.00
_cell.angle_gamma   90.00
#
_symmetry.space_group_name_H-M   'P 1'
#
loop_
_entity.id
_entity.type
_entity.pdbx_description
1 polymer ?
#
loop_
_entity_poly.entity_id
_entity_poly.type
_entity_poly.pdbx_seq_one_letter_code
_entity_poly.pdbx_strand_id
1 'polypeptide(L)'
;MKKIMILLIGVVLVASAPGWADHPSTEGGGDVMEFPGAHDAIWQIEGWKPHVIGGYGDNFNYSGDKVTALSGEAHALVNAEEDLGMIIATVNGTINPEKGKTYSGEIRLVYKVAPIQGPAFQEGGVADFIYIHGDTQQGPPVMPTSRAFLATWGPVDVYLDGELLYKDLDGHMMYTERTRDPDTQAIYADESKTSFYSPKQPAQGYIVAPTERELHVVAHSTDKDPDNFPPNSVWIHLNFEATREK
;
A
#
# COMPACT_ATOMS: atom_id res chain seq x y z
N MET A 1 66.92 5.66 20.86
CA MET A 1 65.72 4.79 20.94
C MET A 1 64.54 5.56 20.35
N LYS A 2 64.14 5.25 19.11
CA LYS A 2 63.01 5.89 18.41
C LYS A 2 61.74 5.09 18.70
N LYS A 3 60.72 5.73 19.27
CA LYS A 3 59.38 5.14 19.40
C LYS A 3 58.67 5.24 18.05
N ILE A 4 58.33 4.09 17.47
CA ILE A 4 57.46 4.00 16.30
C ILE A 4 56.02 4.04 16.82
N MET A 5 55.28 5.05 16.42
CA MET A 5 53.85 5.19 16.69
C MET A 5 53.10 4.54 15.53
N ILE A 6 52.47 3.39 15.79
CA ILE A 6 51.61 2.71 14.81
C ILE A 6 50.24 3.39 14.87
N LEU A 7 49.92 4.12 13.80
CA LEU A 7 48.60 4.70 13.58
C LEU A 7 47.69 3.60 13.02
N LEU A 8 46.83 3.02 13.86
CA LEU A 8 45.73 2.16 13.41
C LEU A 8 44.62 3.06 12.86
N ILE A 9 44.59 3.21 11.54
CA ILE A 9 43.43 3.74 10.83
C ILE A 9 42.35 2.65 10.87
N GLY A 10 41.43 2.76 11.82
CA GLY A 10 40.20 1.98 11.82
C GLY A 10 39.35 2.41 10.63
N VAL A 11 39.37 1.63 9.56
CA VAL A 11 38.37 1.71 8.50
C VAL A 11 37.06 1.21 9.11
N VAL A 12 36.18 2.13 9.51
CA VAL A 12 34.78 1.80 9.74
C VAL A 12 34.20 1.50 8.37
N LEU A 13 34.04 0.21 8.05
CA LEU A 13 33.13 -0.22 7.00
C LEU A 13 31.71 0.12 7.47
N VAL A 14 31.23 1.29 7.05
CA VAL A 14 29.80 1.55 7.00
C VAL A 14 29.29 0.67 5.87
N ALA A 15 28.70 -0.47 6.22
CA ALA A 15 27.87 -1.22 5.29
C ALA A 15 26.65 -0.33 5.00
N SER A 16 26.72 0.43 3.90
CA SER A 16 25.55 1.06 3.33
C SER A 16 24.59 -0.06 2.94
N ALA A 17 23.46 -0.17 3.64
CA ALA A 17 22.34 -0.96 3.14
C ALA A 17 21.99 -0.43 1.74
N PRO A 18 21.80 -1.30 0.73
CA PRO A 18 21.36 -0.84 -0.58
C PRO A 18 20.02 -0.13 -0.41
N GLY A 19 19.98 1.15 -0.74
CA GLY A 19 18.82 2.01 -0.59
C GLY A 19 17.66 1.50 -1.43
N TRP A 20 16.51 1.28 -0.79
CA TRP A 20 15.23 0.98 -1.45
C TRP A 20 14.53 2.25 -1.94
N ALA A 21 15.15 3.41 -1.76
CA ALA A 21 14.61 4.71 -2.15
C ALA A 21 14.64 4.97 -3.67
N ASP A 22 15.34 4.13 -4.45
CA ASP A 22 15.52 4.32 -5.90
C ASP A 22 15.21 3.05 -6.71
N HIS A 23 14.10 2.38 -6.42
CA HIS A 23 13.35 1.85 -7.57
C HIS A 23 12.45 2.98 -8.03
N PRO A 24 12.87 3.81 -9.01
CA PRO A 24 11.86 4.56 -9.74
C PRO A 24 10.82 3.52 -10.18
N SER A 25 9.53 3.78 -9.91
CA SER A 25 8.52 3.37 -10.87
C SER A 25 9.10 3.78 -12.21
N THR A 26 9.50 2.81 -13.04
CA THR A 26 10.32 3.13 -14.20
C THR A 26 9.53 4.17 -14.99
N GLU A 27 10.11 5.36 -15.16
CA GLU A 27 9.73 6.32 -16.22
C GLU A 27 10.11 5.73 -17.60
N GLY A 28 9.90 4.42 -17.79
CA GLY A 28 10.51 3.61 -18.83
C GLY A 28 9.46 2.84 -19.59
N GLY A 29 8.91 3.49 -20.62
CA GLY A 29 8.52 2.99 -21.94
C GLY A 29 8.14 1.52 -22.19
N GLY A 30 7.67 0.77 -21.20
CA GLY A 30 6.96 -0.48 -21.39
C GLY A 30 5.47 -0.21 -21.60
N ASP A 31 4.81 -1.06 -22.39
CA ASP A 31 3.36 -1.01 -22.52
C ASP A 31 2.72 -1.26 -21.15
N VAL A 32 1.64 -0.52 -20.85
CA VAL A 32 0.86 -0.71 -19.63
C VAL A 32 0.33 -2.14 -19.62
N MET A 33 0.58 -2.87 -18.53
CA MET A 33 0.09 -4.25 -18.37
C MET A 33 -1.38 -4.20 -17.95
N GLU A 34 -2.27 -4.36 -18.92
CA GLU A 34 -3.72 -4.35 -18.73
C GLU A 34 -4.32 -5.75 -18.84
N PHE A 35 -5.57 -5.90 -18.39
CA PHE A 35 -6.41 -7.05 -18.68
C PHE A 35 -7.79 -6.61 -19.16
N PRO A 36 -8.50 -7.45 -19.95
CA PRO A 36 -9.83 -7.10 -20.42
C PRO A 36 -10.82 -6.91 -19.26
N GLY A 37 -11.54 -5.80 -19.28
CA GLY A 37 -12.61 -5.48 -18.34
C GLY A 37 -13.60 -4.48 -18.95
N ALA A 38 -14.71 -4.25 -18.24
CA ALA A 38 -15.66 -3.20 -18.56
C ALA A 38 -16.36 -2.78 -17.27
N HIS A 39 -16.65 -1.49 -17.16
CA HIS A 39 -17.37 -0.89 -16.04
C HIS A 39 -18.24 0.27 -16.55
N ASP A 40 -19.20 0.72 -15.74
CA ASP A 40 -19.84 2.03 -15.93
C ASP A 40 -18.86 3.13 -15.52
N ALA A 41 -18.91 4.32 -16.14
CA ALA A 41 -17.97 5.43 -15.86
C ALA A 41 -17.73 5.70 -14.35
N ILE A 42 -18.76 5.47 -13.53
CA ILE A 42 -18.72 5.66 -12.09
C ILE A 42 -18.59 4.33 -11.37
N TRP A 43 -17.49 4.16 -10.65
CA TRP A 43 -17.30 3.11 -9.66
C TRP A 43 -17.95 3.50 -8.33
N GLN A 44 -18.81 2.62 -7.82
CA GLN A 44 -19.39 2.70 -6.48
C GLN A 44 -19.01 1.45 -5.68
N ILE A 45 -18.03 1.58 -4.78
CA ILE A 45 -17.48 0.46 -4.02
C ILE A 45 -17.72 0.69 -2.53
N GLU A 46 -18.28 -0.32 -1.88
CA GLU A 46 -18.39 -0.40 -0.43
C GLU A 46 -17.46 -1.48 0.10
N GLY A 47 -16.78 -1.22 1.21
CA GLY A 47 -15.88 -2.16 1.89
C GLY A 47 -16.25 -2.34 3.36
N TRP A 48 -16.17 -3.58 3.85
CA TRP A 48 -16.41 -3.96 5.24
C TRP A 48 -15.41 -5.02 5.70
N LYS A 49 -15.49 -5.40 6.99
CA LYS A 49 -14.45 -6.20 7.69
C LYS A 49 -13.06 -5.57 7.55
N PRO A 50 -12.90 -4.32 8.03
CA PRO A 50 -11.62 -3.64 7.96
C PRO A 50 -10.57 -4.36 8.81
N HIS A 51 -9.36 -4.38 8.29
CA HIS A 51 -8.15 -4.72 9.02
C HIS A 51 -7.15 -3.58 8.89
N VAL A 52 -6.42 -3.28 9.96
CA VAL A 52 -5.16 -2.56 9.85
C VAL A 52 -4.05 -3.56 9.56
N ILE A 53 -3.23 -3.26 8.56
CA ILE A 53 -2.10 -4.09 8.18
C ILE A 53 -0.86 -3.58 8.89
N GLY A 54 -0.35 -4.39 9.84
CA GLY A 54 0.93 -4.14 10.48
C GLY A 54 0.99 -2.81 11.23
N GLY A 55 2.05 -2.05 10.97
CA GLY A 55 2.35 -0.76 11.57
C GLY A 55 3.81 -0.41 11.36
N TYR A 56 4.29 0.65 12.01
CA TYR A 56 5.66 1.14 11.87
C TYR A 56 6.72 0.01 11.88
N GLY A 57 7.54 -0.01 10.84
CA GLY A 57 8.58 -1.00 10.56
C GLY A 57 8.13 -2.21 9.74
N ASP A 58 6.81 -2.45 9.60
CA ASP A 58 6.25 -3.66 9.00
C ASP A 58 4.84 -3.42 8.44
N ASN A 59 4.68 -2.44 7.54
CA ASN A 59 3.35 -1.97 7.14
C ASN A 59 2.60 -2.85 6.13
N PHE A 60 3.24 -3.94 5.67
CA PHE A 60 2.59 -4.95 4.82
C PHE A 60 2.40 -6.29 5.53
N ASN A 61 3.13 -6.56 6.62
CA ASN A 61 3.04 -7.76 7.46
C ASN A 61 2.61 -9.03 6.68
N TYR A 62 3.52 -9.54 5.85
CA TYR A 62 3.22 -10.66 4.93
C TYR A 62 2.84 -11.96 5.63
N SER A 63 3.28 -12.15 6.88
CA SER A 63 2.92 -13.29 7.72
C SER A 63 1.47 -13.27 8.24
N GLY A 64 0.83 -12.09 8.26
CA GLY A 64 -0.52 -11.91 8.81
C GLY A 64 -0.60 -11.77 10.34
N ASP A 65 0.50 -12.03 11.07
CA ASP A 65 0.54 -12.06 12.54
C ASP A 65 0.40 -10.69 13.23
N LYS A 66 0.51 -9.59 12.47
CA LYS A 66 0.21 -8.22 12.91
C LYS A 66 -0.90 -7.58 12.08
N VAL A 67 -1.75 -8.39 11.45
CA VAL A 67 -2.98 -7.90 10.83
C VAL A 67 -4.08 -7.93 11.88
N THR A 68 -4.63 -6.76 12.20
CA THR A 68 -5.60 -6.62 13.29
C THR A 68 -6.95 -6.24 12.73
N ALA A 69 -7.98 -7.02 13.06
CA ALA A 69 -9.35 -6.70 12.72
C ALA A 69 -9.82 -5.43 13.44
N LEU A 70 -10.55 -4.60 12.70
CA LEU A 70 -11.18 -3.37 13.16
C LEU A 70 -12.70 -3.48 12.96
N SER A 71 -13.42 -2.43 13.36
CA SER A 71 -14.82 -2.24 12.98
C SER A 71 -14.97 -0.98 12.11
N GLY A 72 -15.98 -0.92 11.26
CA GLY A 72 -16.20 0.21 10.35
C GLY A 72 -16.30 -0.22 8.89
N GLU A 73 -16.20 0.75 8.00
CA GLU A 73 -16.49 0.60 6.58
C GLU A 73 -15.75 1.64 5.71
N ALA A 74 -15.71 1.37 4.41
CA ALA A 74 -15.24 2.31 3.40
C ALA A 74 -16.29 2.48 2.30
N HIS A 75 -16.37 3.69 1.77
CA HIS A 75 -17.20 4.05 0.62
C HIS A 75 -16.32 4.78 -0.39
N ALA A 76 -16.24 4.26 -1.61
CA ALA A 76 -15.57 4.89 -2.73
C ALA A 76 -16.58 5.24 -3.82
N LEU A 77 -16.53 6.50 -4.27
CA LEU A 77 -17.25 6.99 -5.43
C LEU A 77 -16.22 7.63 -6.36
N VAL A 78 -15.94 6.97 -7.47
CA VAL A 78 -14.88 7.38 -8.41
C VAL A 78 -15.43 7.43 -9.83
N ASN A 79 -15.29 8.56 -10.49
CA ASN A 79 -15.51 8.70 -11.93
C ASN A 79 -14.17 8.47 -12.64
N ALA A 80 -14.02 7.31 -13.29
CA ALA A 80 -12.79 6.96 -13.99
C ALA A 80 -12.61 7.75 -15.28
N GLU A 81 -13.69 8.21 -15.93
CA GLU A 81 -13.58 9.01 -17.17
C GLU A 81 -13.12 10.46 -16.89
N GLU A 82 -13.25 10.94 -15.65
CA GLU A 82 -12.93 12.31 -15.26
C GLU A 82 -11.75 12.43 -14.29
N ASP A 83 -11.15 11.32 -13.85
CA ASP A 83 -10.10 11.28 -12.81
C ASP A 83 -10.51 11.96 -11.49
N LEU A 84 -11.78 11.80 -11.09
CA LEU A 84 -12.36 12.50 -9.95
C LEU A 84 -13.11 11.55 -9.02
N GLY A 85 -13.10 11.86 -7.73
CA GLY A 85 -13.81 11.03 -6.78
C GLY A 85 -13.44 11.29 -5.34
N MET A 86 -14.02 10.48 -4.47
CA MET A 86 -13.77 10.52 -3.05
C MET A 86 -13.86 9.11 -2.48
N ILE A 87 -12.93 8.78 -1.58
CA ILE A 87 -13.00 7.60 -0.73
C ILE A 87 -13.06 8.06 0.71
N ILE A 88 -14.03 7.55 1.47
CA ILE A 88 -14.13 7.77 2.91
C ILE A 88 -14.03 6.41 3.57
N ALA A 89 -12.98 6.20 4.36
CA ALA A 89 -12.83 5.03 5.21
C ALA A 89 -12.94 5.48 6.67
N THR A 90 -13.92 4.96 7.40
CA THR A 90 -14.10 5.23 8.83
C THR A 90 -14.01 3.92 9.59
N VAL A 91 -13.01 3.80 10.45
CA VAL A 91 -12.74 2.59 11.23
C VAL A 91 -12.55 2.93 12.70
N ASN A 92 -12.94 2.03 13.59
CA ASN A 92 -12.67 2.12 15.02
C ASN A 92 -11.65 1.07 15.43
N GLY A 93 -10.58 1.52 16.09
CA GLY A 93 -9.56 0.66 16.68
C GLY A 93 -8.24 1.38 16.87
N THR A 94 -7.11 0.71 16.61
CA THR A 94 -5.76 1.23 16.90
C THR A 94 -4.87 1.18 15.67
N ILE A 95 -4.08 2.24 15.45
CA ILE A 95 -3.06 2.33 14.40
C ILE A 95 -1.71 2.73 14.99
N ASN A 96 -0.63 2.29 14.34
CA ASN A 96 0.75 2.61 14.69
C ASN A 96 1.49 3.21 13.47
N PRO A 97 1.13 4.43 13.05
CA PRO A 97 1.51 4.92 11.72
C PRO A 97 2.95 5.42 11.64
N GLU A 98 3.57 5.77 12.76
CA GLU A 98 4.92 6.33 12.82
C GLU A 98 5.67 5.86 14.09
N LYS A 99 6.99 6.10 14.13
CA LYS A 99 7.87 5.60 15.19
C LYS A 99 7.39 6.02 16.58
N GLY A 100 7.07 5.02 17.41
CA GLY A 100 6.72 5.24 18.82
C GLY A 100 5.39 5.96 19.04
N LYS A 101 4.55 6.12 18.01
CA LYS A 101 3.20 6.66 18.18
C LYS A 101 2.13 5.60 17.96
N THR A 102 1.12 5.68 18.83
CA THR A 102 -0.05 4.82 18.84
C THR A 102 -1.26 5.72 18.96
N TYR A 103 -2.24 5.52 18.09
CA TYR A 103 -3.51 6.21 18.13
C TYR A 103 -4.63 5.20 18.22
N SER A 104 -5.57 5.42 19.14
CA SER A 104 -6.73 4.56 19.35
C SER A 104 -7.99 5.40 19.42
N GLY A 105 -9.02 5.05 18.64
CA GLY A 105 -10.26 5.81 18.53
C GLY A 105 -10.95 5.57 17.20
N GLU A 106 -11.82 6.51 16.81
CA GLU A 106 -12.36 6.58 15.46
C GLU A 106 -11.31 7.20 14.54
N ILE A 107 -10.84 6.43 13.57
CA ILE A 107 -9.89 6.85 12.54
C ILE A 107 -10.68 7.02 11.25
N ARG A 108 -10.63 8.21 10.67
CA ARG A 108 -11.29 8.51 9.40
C ARG A 108 -10.30 9.03 8.37
N LEU A 109 -10.19 8.33 7.25
CA LEU A 109 -9.43 8.75 6.08
C LEU A 109 -10.40 9.40 5.09
N VAL A 110 -10.14 10.66 4.75
CA VAL A 110 -10.85 11.40 3.69
C VAL A 110 -9.87 11.52 2.52
N TYR A 111 -10.06 10.65 1.54
CA TYR A 111 -9.25 10.54 0.34
C TYR A 111 -9.95 11.29 -0.78
N LYS A 112 -9.24 12.20 -1.45
CA LYS A 112 -9.73 12.85 -2.66
C LYS A 112 -9.00 12.30 -3.89
N VAL A 113 -9.75 11.73 -4.82
CA VAL A 113 -9.24 11.42 -6.15
C VAL A 113 -9.28 12.71 -6.97
N ALA A 114 -8.14 13.07 -7.52
CA ALA A 114 -8.01 14.24 -8.36
C ALA A 114 -6.94 13.97 -9.42
N PRO A 115 -6.97 14.71 -10.55
CA PRO A 115 -5.94 14.56 -11.55
C PRO A 115 -4.54 14.79 -10.99
N ILE A 116 -3.64 13.85 -11.23
CA ILE A 116 -2.22 13.91 -10.87
C ILE A 116 -1.33 13.82 -12.11
N GLN A 117 -0.08 14.27 -11.94
CA GLN A 117 0.99 13.98 -12.87
C GLN A 117 1.77 12.79 -12.33
N GLY A 118 1.71 11.67 -13.03
CA GLY A 118 2.37 10.43 -12.63
C GLY A 118 2.84 9.61 -13.84
N PRO A 119 3.39 8.41 -13.60
CA PRO A 119 3.70 7.46 -14.66
C PRO A 119 2.48 7.12 -15.52
N ALA A 120 2.72 6.70 -16.77
CA ALA A 120 1.66 6.46 -17.75
C ALA A 120 0.54 5.52 -17.26
N PHE A 121 0.89 4.46 -16.51
CA PHE A 121 -0.08 3.49 -15.99
C PHE A 121 -1.06 4.06 -14.96
N GLN A 122 -0.83 5.28 -14.46
CA GLN A 122 -1.76 5.94 -13.53
C GLN A 122 -2.84 6.73 -14.25
N GLU A 123 -2.72 6.92 -15.57
CA GLU A 123 -3.74 7.52 -16.44
C GLU A 123 -4.26 8.90 -16.03
N GLY A 124 -3.51 9.64 -15.21
CA GLY A 124 -3.95 10.93 -14.69
C GLY A 124 -4.53 10.84 -13.29
N GLY A 125 -4.57 9.68 -12.65
CA GLY A 125 -4.90 9.50 -11.24
C GLY A 125 -5.90 8.39 -10.97
N VAL A 126 -6.58 7.89 -11.99
CA VAL A 126 -7.44 6.70 -11.95
C VAL A 126 -7.02 5.75 -13.06
N ALA A 127 -6.70 4.50 -12.69
CA ALA A 127 -6.44 3.43 -13.63
C ALA A 127 -7.37 2.26 -13.36
N ASP A 128 -7.93 1.67 -14.40
CA ASP A 128 -8.83 0.52 -14.33
C ASP A 128 -8.25 -0.68 -15.09
N PHE A 129 -8.56 -1.87 -14.60
CA PHE A 129 -8.14 -3.15 -15.19
C PHE A 129 -6.64 -3.30 -15.51
N ILE A 130 -5.77 -2.88 -14.59
CA ILE A 130 -4.31 -3.03 -14.70
C ILE A 130 -3.77 -4.16 -13.81
N TYR A 131 -2.68 -4.78 -14.24
CA TYR A 131 -1.82 -5.56 -13.34
C TYR A 131 -0.89 -4.62 -12.58
N ILE A 132 -0.86 -4.68 -11.25
CA ILE A 132 -0.03 -3.79 -10.43
C ILE A 132 0.86 -4.60 -9.47
N HIS A 133 1.97 -3.98 -9.05
CA HIS A 133 3.00 -4.54 -8.16
C HIS A 133 3.74 -5.75 -8.75
N GLY A 134 4.27 -6.63 -7.89
CA GLY A 134 5.15 -7.73 -8.30
C GLY A 134 6.24 -7.28 -9.27
N ASP A 135 6.40 -8.00 -10.38
CA ASP A 135 7.37 -7.71 -11.44
C ASP A 135 6.78 -6.94 -12.63
N THR A 136 5.56 -6.40 -12.49
CA THR A 136 4.86 -5.65 -13.56
C THR A 136 5.56 -4.33 -13.91
N GLN A 137 6.40 -3.81 -13.02
CA GLN A 137 6.95 -2.44 -13.04
C GLN A 137 5.90 -1.33 -12.86
N GLN A 138 4.64 -1.68 -12.62
CA GLN A 138 3.56 -0.74 -12.31
C GLN A 138 3.44 -0.63 -10.79
N GLY A 139 4.08 0.40 -10.23
CA GLY A 139 4.21 0.57 -8.78
C GLY A 139 5.29 -0.32 -8.14
N PRO A 140 5.59 -0.11 -6.85
CA PRO A 140 6.64 -0.85 -6.15
C PRO A 140 6.21 -2.30 -5.88
N PRO A 141 7.14 -3.28 -5.75
CA PRO A 141 6.83 -4.69 -5.50
C PRO A 141 6.46 -4.97 -4.04
N VAL A 142 5.62 -4.14 -3.43
CA VAL A 142 5.19 -4.28 -2.03
C VAL A 142 4.05 -5.27 -1.86
N MET A 143 3.41 -5.69 -2.97
CA MET A 143 2.46 -6.79 -3.01
C MET A 143 2.77 -7.68 -4.24
N PRO A 144 2.26 -8.93 -4.27
CA PRO A 144 2.24 -9.75 -5.48
C PRO A 144 1.64 -9.02 -6.69
N THR A 145 2.02 -9.47 -7.89
CA THR A 145 1.31 -9.08 -9.12
C THR A 145 -0.18 -9.39 -8.95
N SER A 146 -1.00 -8.35 -8.93
CA SER A 146 -2.43 -8.44 -8.66
C SER A 146 -3.22 -7.75 -9.75
N ARG A 147 -4.38 -8.29 -10.12
CA ARG A 147 -5.33 -7.53 -10.95
C ARG A 147 -5.99 -6.46 -10.07
N ALA A 148 -5.71 -5.20 -10.38
CA ALA A 148 -6.45 -4.06 -9.88
C ALA A 148 -7.56 -3.74 -10.86
N PHE A 149 -8.81 -3.91 -10.42
CA PHE A 149 -9.99 -3.51 -11.19
C PHE A 149 -10.12 -2.00 -11.21
N LEU A 150 -9.72 -1.36 -10.11
CA LEU A 150 -9.59 0.08 -9.98
C LEU A 150 -8.39 0.38 -9.07
N ALA A 151 -7.55 1.32 -9.49
CA ALA A 151 -6.46 1.88 -8.71
C ALA A 151 -6.52 3.40 -8.80
N THR A 152 -6.31 4.09 -7.68
CA THR A 152 -6.34 5.57 -7.66
C THR A 152 -5.20 6.14 -6.84
N TRP A 153 -4.84 7.38 -7.17
CA TRP A 153 -3.85 8.20 -6.47
C TRP A 153 -4.40 9.59 -6.16
N GLY A 154 -4.03 10.16 -5.01
CA GLY A 154 -4.53 11.47 -4.58
C GLY A 154 -4.28 11.76 -3.10
N PRO A 155 -4.54 12.99 -2.64
CA PRO A 155 -4.29 13.38 -1.26
C PRO A 155 -5.28 12.76 -0.27
N VAL A 156 -4.80 12.46 0.95
CA VAL A 156 -5.59 11.91 2.06
C VAL A 156 -5.38 12.73 3.33
N ASP A 157 -6.49 13.18 3.89
CA ASP A 157 -6.53 13.68 5.26
C ASP A 157 -6.93 12.56 6.22
N VAL A 158 -6.26 12.49 7.36
CA VAL A 158 -6.52 11.50 8.41
C VAL A 158 -7.01 12.23 9.65
N TYR A 159 -8.14 11.80 10.18
CA TYR A 159 -8.74 12.33 11.40
C TYR A 159 -8.75 11.26 12.49
N LEU A 160 -8.54 11.68 13.74
CA LEU A 160 -8.72 10.88 14.95
C LEU A 160 -9.78 11.54 15.82
N ASP A 161 -10.87 10.82 16.12
CA ASP A 161 -11.99 11.31 16.92
C ASP A 161 -12.53 12.67 16.44
N GLY A 162 -12.52 12.88 15.12
CA GLY A 162 -12.96 14.11 14.46
C GLY A 162 -11.92 15.22 14.36
N GLU A 163 -10.76 15.09 15.04
CA GLU A 163 -9.66 16.05 14.94
C GLU A 163 -8.68 15.66 13.84
N LEU A 164 -8.21 16.65 13.07
CA LEU A 164 -7.23 16.42 12.00
C LEU A 164 -5.90 15.95 12.59
N LEU A 165 -5.49 14.73 12.25
CA LEU A 165 -4.26 14.09 12.71
C LEU A 165 -3.12 14.26 11.70
N TYR A 166 -3.40 13.93 10.43
CA TYR A 166 -2.47 14.13 9.31
C TYR A 166 -3.21 14.80 8.16
N LYS A 167 -2.50 15.64 7.42
CA LYS A 167 -3.06 16.40 6.31
C LYS A 167 -2.28 16.14 5.04
N ASP A 168 -2.98 16.05 3.91
CA ASP A 168 -2.39 15.98 2.58
C ASP A 168 -1.33 14.86 2.45
N LEU A 169 -1.58 13.68 3.05
CA LEU A 169 -0.76 12.49 2.83
C LEU A 169 -0.95 11.97 1.41
N ASP A 170 0.04 11.27 0.87
CA ASP A 170 -0.10 10.57 -0.40
C ASP A 170 -0.98 9.34 -0.21
N GLY A 171 -2.05 9.28 -0.98
CA GLY A 171 -3.03 8.20 -0.97
C GLY A 171 -2.85 7.25 -2.13
N HIS A 172 -3.07 5.97 -1.85
CA HIS A 172 -3.27 4.95 -2.87
C HIS A 172 -4.43 4.05 -2.47
N MET A 173 -5.46 3.97 -3.32
CA MET A 173 -6.54 3.01 -3.14
C MET A 173 -6.47 1.98 -4.27
N MET A 174 -6.68 0.71 -3.92
CA MET A 174 -6.75 -0.38 -4.90
C MET A 174 -7.94 -1.29 -4.59
N TYR A 175 -8.76 -1.53 -5.60
CA TYR A 175 -9.78 -2.57 -5.59
C TYR A 175 -9.25 -3.76 -6.40
N THR A 176 -8.86 -4.82 -5.71
CA THR A 176 -8.07 -5.92 -6.28
C THR A 176 -8.75 -7.26 -6.09
N GLU A 177 -8.20 -8.28 -6.74
CA GLU A 177 -8.37 -9.65 -6.28
C GLU A 177 -7.93 -9.80 -4.82
N ARG A 178 -8.52 -10.77 -4.12
CA ARG A 178 -8.09 -11.10 -2.77
C ARG A 178 -6.75 -11.82 -2.78
N THR A 179 -5.75 -11.15 -2.22
CA THR A 179 -4.36 -11.60 -2.08
C THR A 179 -4.11 -12.23 -0.72
N ARG A 180 -4.73 -11.70 0.34
CA ARG A 180 -4.58 -12.22 1.71
C ARG A 180 -5.46 -13.42 1.97
N ASP A 181 -4.87 -14.45 2.57
CA ASP A 181 -5.59 -15.63 3.04
C ASP A 181 -6.60 -15.24 4.13
N PRO A 182 -7.88 -15.61 4.02
CA PRO A 182 -8.92 -15.11 4.92
C PRO A 182 -8.76 -15.62 6.36
N ASP A 183 -8.14 -16.78 6.56
CA ASP A 183 -7.99 -17.39 7.88
C ASP A 183 -6.75 -16.86 8.61
N THR A 184 -5.66 -16.62 7.88
CA THR A 184 -4.36 -16.26 8.44
C THR A 184 -3.94 -14.81 8.19
N GLN A 185 -4.61 -14.13 7.26
CA GLN A 185 -4.26 -12.80 6.74
C GLN A 185 -2.88 -12.72 6.07
N ALA A 186 -2.23 -13.86 5.87
CA ALA A 186 -0.92 -13.97 5.24
C ALA A 186 -1.01 -13.74 3.72
N ILE A 187 0.10 -13.27 3.15
CA ILE A 187 0.33 -13.26 1.71
C ILE A 187 1.39 -14.32 1.43
N TYR A 188 1.02 -15.36 0.68
CA TYR A 188 1.90 -16.49 0.39
C TYR A 188 2.73 -16.26 -0.87
N ALA A 189 3.95 -16.81 -0.90
CA ALA A 189 4.82 -16.76 -2.08
C ALA A 189 4.33 -17.68 -3.22
N ASP A 190 3.66 -18.78 -2.86
CA ASP A 190 3.15 -19.78 -3.80
C ASP A 190 1.97 -20.56 -3.20
N GLU A 191 1.36 -21.44 -4.01
CA GLU A 191 0.20 -22.27 -3.66
C GLU A 191 0.49 -23.26 -2.52
N SER A 192 1.75 -23.61 -2.25
CA SER A 192 2.10 -24.53 -1.16
C SER A 192 1.81 -23.93 0.22
N LYS A 193 1.69 -22.60 0.32
CA LYS A 193 1.46 -21.84 1.56
C LYS A 193 2.51 -22.12 2.65
N THR A 194 3.72 -22.51 2.25
CA THR A 194 4.83 -22.82 3.18
C THR A 194 5.75 -21.63 3.44
N SER A 195 5.66 -20.57 2.63
CA SER A 195 6.45 -19.35 2.77
C SER A 195 5.64 -18.11 2.37
N PHE A 196 6.04 -16.95 2.91
CA PHE A 196 5.36 -15.68 2.68
C PHE A 196 6.00 -14.93 1.52
N TYR A 197 5.20 -14.10 0.85
CA TYR A 197 5.66 -13.20 -0.19
C TYR A 197 6.79 -12.30 0.32
N SER A 198 7.72 -11.97 -0.60
CA SER A 198 8.85 -11.09 -0.33
C SER A 198 9.03 -10.14 -1.51
N PRO A 199 9.06 -8.81 -1.27
CA PRO A 199 9.39 -7.81 -2.29
C PRO A 199 10.73 -8.03 -3.00
N LYS A 200 11.64 -8.80 -2.39
CA LYS A 200 12.93 -9.18 -2.99
C LYS A 200 12.80 -10.26 -4.07
N GLN A 201 11.64 -10.90 -4.16
CA GLN A 201 11.31 -11.94 -5.13
C GLN A 201 9.99 -11.55 -5.82
N PRO A 202 9.96 -10.42 -6.55
CA PRO A 202 8.72 -9.79 -7.01
C PRO A 202 7.91 -10.63 -8.00
N ALA A 203 8.56 -11.56 -8.71
CA ALA A 203 7.92 -12.51 -9.62
C ALA A 203 7.17 -13.66 -8.90
N GLN A 204 7.30 -13.77 -7.58
CA GLN A 204 6.55 -14.72 -6.76
C GLN A 204 5.31 -14.06 -6.18
N GLY A 205 4.42 -14.86 -5.62
CA GLY A 205 3.18 -14.41 -5.00
C GLY A 205 2.01 -15.27 -5.44
N TYR A 206 1.14 -15.59 -4.49
CA TYR A 206 -0.04 -16.40 -4.72
C TYR A 206 -1.30 -15.61 -4.40
N ILE A 207 -2.16 -15.43 -5.39
CA ILE A 207 -3.49 -14.85 -5.22
C ILE A 207 -4.42 -15.94 -4.69
N VAL A 208 -4.76 -15.88 -3.40
CA VAL A 208 -5.46 -16.96 -2.71
C VAL A 208 -6.89 -17.17 -3.19
N ALA A 209 -7.57 -16.10 -3.61
CA ALA A 209 -8.95 -16.13 -4.05
C ALA A 209 -9.16 -15.13 -5.20
N PRO A 210 -8.75 -15.48 -6.43
CA PRO A 210 -8.78 -14.57 -7.60
C PRO A 210 -10.20 -14.14 -8.03
N THR A 211 -11.23 -14.84 -7.56
CA THR A 211 -12.63 -14.51 -7.81
C THR A 211 -13.24 -13.60 -6.74
N GLU A 212 -12.55 -13.43 -5.61
CA GLU A 212 -12.97 -12.54 -4.53
C GLU A 212 -12.28 -11.18 -4.66
N ARG A 213 -12.79 -10.19 -3.94
CA ARG A 213 -12.36 -8.80 -4.05
C ARG A 213 -12.08 -8.20 -2.69
N GLU A 214 -11.02 -7.42 -2.62
CA GLU A 214 -10.65 -6.64 -1.44
C GLU A 214 -10.35 -5.18 -1.81
N LEU A 215 -10.49 -4.29 -0.84
CA LEU A 215 -10.24 -2.86 -1.02
C LEU A 215 -9.12 -2.42 -0.09
N HIS A 216 -8.01 -1.99 -0.68
CA HIS A 216 -6.87 -1.42 0.02
C HIS A 216 -7.03 0.10 0.04
N VAL A 217 -6.87 0.71 1.21
CA VAL A 217 -6.75 2.17 1.37
C VAL A 217 -5.45 2.45 2.11
N VAL A 218 -4.49 3.03 1.40
CA VAL A 218 -3.17 3.37 1.90
C VAL A 218 -3.03 4.89 1.97
N ALA A 219 -2.45 5.38 3.06
CA ALA A 219 -2.05 6.77 3.22
C ALA A 219 -0.63 6.82 3.81
N HIS A 220 0.28 7.57 3.18
CA HIS A 220 1.65 7.67 3.65
C HIS A 220 2.24 9.07 3.43
N SER A 221 3.25 9.42 4.22
CA SER A 221 4.02 10.66 3.98
C SER A 221 4.98 10.51 2.80
N THR A 222 5.53 11.61 2.31
CA THR A 222 6.65 11.61 1.34
C THR A 222 8.02 11.61 2.02
N ASP A 223 8.08 12.14 3.25
CA ASP A 223 9.27 12.16 4.10
C ASP A 223 9.81 10.74 4.32
N LYS A 224 11.13 10.59 4.16
CA LYS A 224 11.78 9.28 4.26
C LYS A 224 12.15 8.91 5.69
N ASP A 225 11.86 7.67 6.07
CA ASP A 225 12.37 7.04 7.29
C ASP A 225 12.97 5.67 6.93
N PRO A 226 14.30 5.48 6.96
CA PRO A 226 14.94 4.23 6.60
C PRO A 226 14.67 3.08 7.58
N ASP A 227 14.17 3.38 8.79
CA ASP A 227 13.77 2.37 9.78
C ASP A 227 12.34 1.85 9.54
N ASN A 228 11.58 2.46 8.62
CA ASN A 228 10.24 2.03 8.25
C ASN A 228 10.23 1.24 6.94
N PHE A 229 9.19 0.42 6.72
CA PHE A 229 8.99 -0.28 5.45
C PHE A 229 7.52 -0.24 5.00
N PRO A 230 7.21 0.38 3.84
CA PRO A 230 8.09 1.20 2.99
C PRO A 230 8.69 2.41 3.74
N PRO A 231 9.78 3.02 3.22
CA PRO A 231 10.59 3.96 3.99
C PRO A 231 9.97 5.37 4.04
N ASN A 232 8.72 5.46 4.49
CA ASN A 232 7.97 6.70 4.71
C ASN A 232 7.87 6.95 6.22
N SER A 233 7.88 8.20 6.68
CA SER A 233 7.80 8.53 8.11
C SER A 233 6.43 8.21 8.74
N VAL A 234 5.38 8.27 7.93
CA VAL A 234 3.99 7.94 8.29
C VAL A 234 3.47 6.93 7.28
N TRP A 235 2.83 5.87 7.75
CA TRP A 235 2.17 4.88 6.90
C TRP A 235 0.92 4.30 7.57
N ILE A 236 -0.19 4.27 6.84
CA ILE A 236 -1.44 3.62 7.24
C ILE A 236 -1.88 2.75 6.09
N HIS A 237 -2.13 1.46 6.35
CA HIS A 237 -2.72 0.54 5.38
C HIS A 237 -3.95 -0.13 5.98
N LEU A 238 -5.11 0.23 5.46
CA LEU A 238 -6.37 -0.44 5.75
C LEU A 238 -6.69 -1.41 4.60
N ASN A 239 -7.09 -2.63 4.95
CA ASN A 239 -7.65 -3.59 3.99
C ASN A 239 -9.08 -3.94 4.38
N PHE A 240 -10.03 -3.79 3.46
CA PHE A 240 -11.40 -4.22 3.64
C PHE A 240 -11.58 -5.55 2.93
N GLU A 241 -11.67 -6.61 3.73
CA GLU A 241 -11.61 -8.00 3.25
C GLU A 241 -12.84 -8.35 2.39
N ALA A 242 -13.96 -7.67 2.59
CA ALA A 242 -15.18 -7.93 1.87
C ALA A 242 -15.73 -6.64 1.27
N THR A 243 -16.20 -6.74 0.03
CA THR A 243 -16.51 -5.58 -0.81
C THR A 243 -17.73 -5.83 -1.68
N ARG A 244 -18.38 -4.74 -2.09
CA ARG A 244 -19.48 -4.73 -3.06
C ARG A 244 -19.30 -3.56 -4.00
N GLU A 245 -19.27 -3.86 -5.28
CA GLU A 245 -19.47 -2.92 -6.36
C GLU A 245 -20.97 -2.84 -6.68
N LYS A 246 -21.50 -1.62 -6.88
CA LYS A 246 -22.92 -1.36 -7.12
C LYS A 246 -23.22 -0.96 -8.55
#